data_AF-A0A8H7U3W7-F1
#
_entry.id   AF-A0A8H7U3W7-F1
#
_cell.length_a   1.000
_cell.length_b   1.000
_cell.length_c   1.000
_cell.angle_alpha   90.00
_cell.angle_beta   90.00
_cell.angle_gamma   90.00
#
_symmetry.space_group_name_H-M   'P 1'
#
loop_
_entity.id
_entity.type
_entity.pdbx_description
1 polymer ?
#
loop_
_entity_poly.entity_id
_entity_poly.type
_entity_poly.pdbx_seq_one_letter_code
_entity_poly.pdbx_strand_id
1 'polypeptide(L)'
;MECLLRSRETKPGRSGDNFSSIIQLSNRIANWVAESVLDKEDSRKRATIVKHFISVADRCRSMQNYSTMTAIVSGLATPPIRRLKRTWEQVNARFMSQLRVCESTIDTAKNFNNYRSTLARITPPCVPFIGVYLTTLTFINDGAEDKLAGNMVNFRKRQKAAEVIQDIKRWQSKPYNYQTVASVLTYLEECFSKYSDGFDYADQFWNLSLEREPREREDEKMARLLQESGFL
;
A
#
# COMPACT_ATOMS: atom_id res chain seq x y z
N MET A 1 5.24 22.96 8.83
CA MET A 1 6.27 22.56 9.81
C MET A 1 6.37 21.04 9.92
N GLU A 2 5.23 20.34 9.88
CA GLU A 2 5.13 18.88 9.99
C GLU A 2 6.10 18.07 9.09
N CYS A 3 6.19 18.35 7.78
CA CYS A 3 7.06 17.58 6.88
C CYS A 3 8.54 17.64 7.27
N LEU A 4 9.01 18.80 7.74
CA LEU A 4 10.41 19.01 8.13
C LEU A 4 10.72 18.43 9.51
N LEU A 5 9.72 18.35 10.38
CA LEU A 5 9.85 17.67 11.67
C LEU A 5 9.96 16.16 11.42
N ARG A 6 9.05 15.62 10.61
CA ARG A 6 9.02 14.20 10.28
C ARG A 6 10.29 13.71 9.58
N SER A 7 10.92 14.54 8.74
CA SER A 7 12.17 14.18 8.08
C SER A 7 13.36 14.06 9.03
N ARG A 8 13.25 14.57 10.27
CA ARG A 8 14.30 14.53 11.30
C ARG A 8 14.06 13.41 12.32
N GLU A 9 12.91 12.77 12.29
CA GLU A 9 12.60 11.67 13.20
C GLU A 9 13.23 10.37 12.71
N THR A 10 14.05 9.74 13.56
CA THR A 10 14.72 8.48 13.28
C THR A 10 13.85 7.25 13.53
N LYS A 11 12.67 7.41 14.15
CA LYS A 11 11.72 6.33 14.42
C LYS A 11 10.33 6.67 13.87
N PRO A 12 9.86 6.02 12.79
CA PRO A 12 8.51 6.22 12.29
C PRO A 12 7.49 5.74 13.34
N GLY A 13 6.48 6.57 13.66
CA GLY A 13 5.27 6.14 14.37
C GLY A 13 5.10 6.57 15.84
N ARG A 14 5.90 7.49 16.37
CA ARG A 14 5.70 8.04 17.74
C ARG A 14 5.15 9.47 17.81
N SER A 15 5.02 10.17 16.69
CA SER A 15 4.41 11.51 16.64
C SER A 15 2.91 11.40 16.38
N GLY A 16 2.09 12.14 17.12
CA GLY A 16 0.65 12.32 16.88
C GLY A 16 0.37 13.30 15.73
N ASP A 17 1.11 13.18 14.62
CA ASP A 17 0.99 14.05 13.45
C ASP A 17 0.06 13.45 12.37
N ASN A 18 -0.33 14.26 11.39
CA ASN A 18 -1.22 13.84 10.30
C ASN A 18 -0.56 12.78 9.40
N PHE A 19 0.77 12.79 9.26
CA PHE A 19 1.48 11.72 8.56
C PHE A 19 1.29 10.37 9.24
N SER A 20 1.38 10.32 10.57
CA SER A 20 1.08 9.12 11.35
C SER A 20 -0.36 8.68 11.11
N SER A 21 -1.35 9.59 11.09
CA SER A 21 -2.74 9.23 10.78
C SER A 21 -2.91 8.63 9.38
N ILE A 22 -2.24 9.17 8.36
CA ILE A 22 -2.27 8.63 6.98
C ILE A 22 -1.64 7.23 6.91
N ILE A 23 -0.51 7.04 7.59
CA ILE A 23 0.20 5.75 7.65
C ILE A 23 -0.66 4.71 8.37
N GLN A 24 -1.22 5.09 9.53
CA GLN A 24 -2.12 4.25 10.32
C GLN A 24 -3.35 3.84 9.50
N LEU A 25 -4.03 4.78 8.84
CA LEU A 25 -5.15 4.45 7.95
C LEU A 25 -4.74 3.48 6.84
N SER A 26 -3.58 3.67 6.22
CA SER A 26 -3.08 2.77 5.18
C SER A 26 -2.84 1.35 5.71
N ASN A 27 -2.29 1.22 6.93
CA ASN A 27 -2.10 -0.07 7.59
C ASN A 27 -3.44 -0.73 7.93
N ARG A 28 -4.40 0.02 8.47
CA ARG A 28 -5.74 -0.49 8.77
C ARG A 28 -6.45 -0.98 7.51
N ILE A 29 -6.34 -0.26 6.39
CA ILE A 29 -6.85 -0.72 5.07
C ILE A 29 -6.16 -2.02 4.64
N ALA A 30 -4.84 -2.10 4.73
CA ALA A 30 -4.11 -3.31 4.33
C ALA A 30 -4.51 -4.53 5.18
N ASN A 31 -4.65 -4.35 6.49
CA ASN A 31 -5.11 -5.40 7.41
C ASN A 31 -6.57 -5.79 7.11
N TRP A 32 -7.44 -4.81 6.83
CA TRP A 32 -8.82 -5.06 6.43
C TRP A 32 -8.94 -5.88 5.15
N VAL A 33 -8.11 -5.58 4.16
CA VAL A 33 -8.03 -6.36 2.92
C VAL A 33 -7.60 -7.79 3.21
N ALA A 34 -6.55 -7.99 4.01
CA ALA A 34 -6.05 -9.30 4.35
C ALA A 34 -7.09 -10.14 5.13
N GLU A 35 -7.68 -9.58 6.18
CA GLU A 35 -8.72 -10.24 6.97
C GLU A 35 -9.94 -10.56 6.12
N SER A 36 -10.42 -9.62 5.28
CA SER A 36 -11.58 -9.84 4.41
C SER A 36 -11.39 -11.04 3.46
N VAL A 37 -10.16 -11.27 3.01
CA VAL A 37 -9.82 -12.46 2.21
C VAL A 37 -9.79 -13.70 3.12
N LEU A 38 -9.08 -13.66 4.24
CA LEU A 38 -8.89 -14.83 5.11
C LEU A 38 -10.17 -15.25 5.86
N ASP A 39 -11.14 -14.36 6.02
CA ASP A 39 -12.45 -14.65 6.61
C ASP A 39 -13.23 -15.69 5.81
N LYS A 40 -12.92 -15.91 4.52
CA LYS A 40 -13.61 -16.92 3.71
C LYS A 40 -12.85 -18.26 3.72
N GLU A 41 -13.52 -19.30 4.16
CA GLU A 41 -13.01 -20.68 4.16
C GLU A 41 -12.88 -21.28 2.75
N ASP A 42 -13.80 -20.96 1.86
CA ASP A 42 -13.81 -21.47 0.49
C ASP A 42 -12.92 -20.62 -0.44
N SER A 43 -12.11 -21.31 -1.24
CA SER A 43 -11.15 -20.67 -2.16
C SER A 43 -11.82 -19.85 -3.28
N ARG A 44 -13.00 -20.25 -3.77
CA ARG A 44 -13.78 -19.47 -4.76
C ARG A 44 -14.33 -18.18 -4.16
N LYS A 45 -14.82 -18.25 -2.92
CA LYS A 45 -15.26 -17.07 -2.18
C LYS A 45 -14.08 -16.12 -1.91
N ARG A 46 -12.93 -16.63 -1.47
CA ARG A 46 -11.70 -15.81 -1.32
C ARG A 46 -11.29 -15.14 -2.63
N ALA A 47 -11.26 -15.89 -3.73
CA ALA A 47 -10.88 -15.35 -5.03
C ALA A 47 -11.83 -14.23 -5.48
N THR A 48 -13.11 -14.30 -5.10
CA THR A 48 -14.09 -13.23 -5.36
C THR A 48 -13.73 -11.96 -4.59
N ILE A 49 -13.34 -12.08 -3.31
CA ILE A 49 -12.87 -10.94 -2.51
C ILE A 49 -11.57 -10.35 -3.10
N VAL A 50 -10.60 -11.20 -3.49
CA VAL A 50 -9.36 -10.75 -4.14
C VAL A 50 -9.65 -9.97 -5.43
N LYS A 51 -10.49 -10.51 -6.33
CA LYS A 51 -10.91 -9.82 -7.57
C LYS A 51 -11.59 -8.48 -7.29
N HIS A 52 -12.42 -8.42 -6.25
CA HIS A 52 -13.06 -7.18 -5.84
C HIS A 52 -12.02 -6.12 -5.43
N PHE A 53 -11.08 -6.46 -4.54
CA PHE A 53 -10.04 -5.53 -4.12
C PHE A 53 -9.10 -5.11 -5.25
N ILE A 54 -8.76 -6.01 -6.17
CA ILE A 54 -8.02 -5.65 -7.38
C ILE A 54 -8.78 -4.61 -8.21
N SER A 55 -10.10 -4.78 -8.37
CA SER A 55 -10.94 -3.83 -9.10
C SER A 55 -10.99 -2.46 -8.41
N VAL A 56 -11.09 -2.45 -7.08
CA VAL A 56 -11.08 -1.22 -6.28
C VAL A 56 -9.72 -0.53 -6.40
N ALA A 57 -8.61 -1.26 -6.29
CA ALA A 57 -7.26 -0.71 -6.45
C ALA A 57 -7.05 -0.08 -7.84
N ASP A 58 -7.47 -0.77 -8.91
CA ASP A 58 -7.38 -0.23 -10.27
C ASP A 58 -8.29 1.01 -10.48
N ARG A 59 -9.44 1.05 -9.80
CA ARG A 59 -10.30 2.24 -9.78
C ARG A 59 -9.64 3.40 -9.03
N CYS A 60 -9.03 3.15 -7.87
CA CYS A 60 -8.24 4.14 -7.13
C CYS A 60 -7.10 4.69 -8.01
N ARG A 61 -6.37 3.82 -8.72
CA ARG A 61 -5.33 4.21 -9.68
C ARG A 61 -5.86 5.13 -10.77
N SER A 62 -6.99 4.76 -11.39
CA SER A 62 -7.63 5.53 -12.46
C SER A 62 -8.12 6.90 -11.97
N MET A 63 -8.49 6.98 -10.70
CA MET A 63 -8.90 8.21 -10.02
C MET A 63 -7.70 9.01 -9.46
N GLN A 64 -6.45 8.58 -9.67
CA GLN A 64 -5.26 9.21 -9.11
C GLN A 64 -5.23 9.19 -7.56
N ASN A 65 -5.94 8.25 -6.93
CA ASN A 65 -5.80 7.94 -5.51
C ASN A 65 -4.76 6.82 -5.33
N TYR A 66 -3.49 7.19 -5.39
CA TYR A 66 -2.39 6.25 -5.25
C TYR A 66 -2.20 5.79 -3.81
N SER A 67 -2.57 6.60 -2.82
CA SER A 67 -2.45 6.21 -1.41
C SER A 67 -3.30 4.97 -1.08
N THR A 68 -4.60 5.00 -1.41
CA THR A 68 -5.50 3.87 -1.14
C THR A 68 -5.18 2.68 -2.06
N MET A 69 -4.83 2.93 -3.32
CA MET A 69 -4.36 1.86 -4.22
C MET A 69 -3.19 1.10 -3.60
N THR A 70 -2.16 1.81 -3.12
CA THR A 70 -1.01 1.19 -2.47
C THR A 70 -1.41 0.39 -1.25
N ALA A 71 -2.26 0.94 -0.37
CA ALA A 71 -2.71 0.24 0.83
C ALA A 71 -3.40 -1.10 0.51
N ILE A 72 -4.27 -1.13 -0.51
CA ILE A 72 -4.94 -2.35 -0.95
C ILE A 72 -3.94 -3.36 -1.54
N VAL A 73 -3.06 -2.90 -2.44
CA VAL A 73 -2.03 -3.76 -3.04
C VAL A 73 -1.10 -4.33 -1.98
N SER A 74 -0.69 -3.53 -0.99
CA SER A 74 0.12 -3.98 0.14
C SER A 74 -0.58 -5.06 0.96
N GLY A 75 -1.88 -4.91 1.26
CA GLY A 75 -2.66 -5.95 1.94
C GLY A 75 -2.69 -7.28 1.18
N LEU A 76 -2.96 -7.22 -0.14
CA LEU A 76 -2.92 -8.40 -1.02
C LEU A 76 -1.51 -8.98 -1.20
N ALA A 77 -0.48 -8.16 -1.02
CA ALA A 77 0.91 -8.55 -1.17
C ALA A 77 1.53 -9.19 0.07
N THR A 78 0.81 -9.22 1.19
CA THR A 78 1.31 -9.83 2.44
C THR A 78 1.55 -11.34 2.27
N PRO A 79 2.55 -11.91 2.96
CA PRO A 79 2.86 -13.33 2.87
C PRO A 79 1.67 -14.28 3.14
N PRO A 80 0.79 -14.02 4.14
CA PRO A 80 -0.40 -14.84 4.37
C PRO A 80 -1.37 -14.89 3.19
N ILE A 81 -1.48 -13.84 2.38
CA ILE A 81 -2.37 -13.82 1.21
C ILE A 81 -1.67 -14.41 -0.01
N ARG A 82 -0.41 -14.03 -0.27
CA ARG A 82 0.34 -14.48 -1.46
C ARG A 82 0.51 -15.99 -1.53
N ARG A 83 0.57 -16.68 -0.40
CA ARG A 83 0.75 -18.14 -0.35
C ARG A 83 -0.49 -18.95 -0.74
N LEU A 84 -1.68 -18.33 -0.82
CA LEU A 84 -2.97 -19.00 -1.07
C LEU A 84 -3.10 -19.43 -2.55
N LYS A 85 -2.30 -20.40 -2.98
CA LYS A 85 -2.20 -20.84 -4.38
C LYS A 85 -3.56 -21.16 -5.00
N ARG A 86 -4.40 -21.94 -4.29
CA ARG A 86 -5.72 -22.37 -4.81
C ARG A 86 -6.63 -21.17 -5.02
N THR A 87 -6.50 -20.15 -4.17
CA THR A 87 -7.23 -18.88 -4.32
C THR A 87 -6.75 -18.10 -5.55
N TRP A 88 -5.44 -17.95 -5.72
CA TRP A 88 -4.86 -17.18 -6.84
C TRP A 88 -5.08 -17.82 -8.20
N GLU A 89 -5.11 -19.16 -8.30
CA GLU A 89 -5.44 -19.89 -9.54
C GLU A 89 -6.84 -19.57 -10.07
N GLN A 90 -7.74 -19.10 -9.21
CA GLN A 90 -9.12 -18.75 -9.55
C GLN A 90 -9.30 -17.27 -9.90
N VAL A 91 -8.23 -16.48 -9.79
CA VAL A 91 -8.19 -15.09 -10.22
C VAL A 91 -7.76 -15.07 -11.69
N ASN A 92 -8.72 -14.77 -12.57
CA ASN A 92 -8.46 -14.81 -14.02
C ASN A 92 -7.42 -13.76 -14.48
N ALA A 93 -6.93 -13.95 -15.72
CA ALA A 93 -5.85 -13.14 -16.30
C ALA A 93 -6.15 -11.63 -16.35
N ARG A 94 -7.43 -11.24 -16.50
CA ARG A 94 -7.84 -9.83 -16.51
C ARG A 94 -7.51 -9.16 -15.18
N PHE A 95 -7.92 -9.75 -14.06
CA PHE A 95 -7.63 -9.19 -12.73
C PHE A 95 -6.14 -9.27 -12.41
N MET A 96 -5.45 -10.36 -12.78
CA MET A 96 -4.00 -10.45 -12.61
C MET A 96 -3.26 -9.36 -13.39
N SER A 97 -3.71 -9.00 -14.58
CA SER A 97 -3.15 -7.87 -15.35
C SER A 97 -3.37 -6.53 -14.65
N GLN A 98 -4.59 -6.27 -14.13
CA GLN A 98 -4.88 -5.07 -13.36
C GLN A 98 -4.00 -4.95 -12.11
N LEU A 99 -3.82 -6.05 -11.37
CA LEU A 99 -2.95 -6.09 -10.21
C LEU A 99 -1.49 -5.75 -10.57
N ARG A 100 -0.94 -6.34 -11.64
CA ARG A 100 0.41 -6.05 -12.13
C ARG A 100 0.59 -4.59 -12.54
N VAL A 101 -0.43 -3.96 -13.12
CA VAL A 101 -0.40 -2.53 -13.44
C VAL A 101 -0.36 -1.68 -12.16
N CYS A 102 -1.14 -2.05 -11.15
CA CYS A 102 -1.11 -1.37 -9.85
C CYS A 102 0.25 -1.52 -9.16
N GLU A 103 0.81 -2.73 -9.14
CA GLU A 103 2.15 -3.02 -8.58
C GLU A 103 3.25 -2.23 -9.31
N SER A 104 3.24 -2.21 -10.65
CA SER A 104 4.25 -1.50 -11.45
C SER A 104 4.15 0.02 -11.35
N THR A 105 2.99 0.55 -10.94
CA THR A 105 2.79 1.99 -10.70
C THR A 105 3.64 2.47 -9.52
N ILE A 106 3.81 1.66 -8.47
CA ILE A 106 4.53 2.00 -7.23
C ILE A 106 5.83 1.21 -7.05
N ASP A 107 6.40 0.74 -8.16
CA ASP A 107 7.62 -0.08 -8.16
C ASP A 107 8.81 0.66 -7.52
N THR A 108 9.33 0.07 -6.45
CA THR A 108 10.46 0.59 -5.67
C THR A 108 11.81 0.31 -6.33
N ALA A 109 11.92 -0.68 -7.22
CA ALA A 109 13.18 -1.16 -7.79
C ALA A 109 13.98 -0.07 -8.52
N LYS A 110 13.29 0.94 -9.03
CA LYS A 110 13.88 2.12 -9.70
C LYS A 110 13.56 3.42 -8.96
N ASN A 111 13.57 3.43 -7.62
CA ASN A 111 13.27 4.61 -6.80
C ASN A 111 11.95 5.31 -7.20
N PHE A 112 10.91 4.51 -7.44
CA PHE A 112 9.59 5.00 -7.84
C PHE A 112 9.59 5.77 -9.18
N ASN A 113 10.48 5.47 -10.13
CA ASN A 113 10.59 6.23 -11.39
C ASN A 113 9.27 6.29 -12.18
N ASN A 114 8.54 5.17 -12.30
CA ASN A 114 7.24 5.11 -12.97
C ASN A 114 6.22 6.04 -12.29
N TYR A 115 6.17 5.97 -10.96
CA TYR A 115 5.31 6.81 -10.13
C TYR A 115 5.63 8.30 -10.30
N ARG A 116 6.91 8.68 -10.16
CA ARG A 116 7.37 10.08 -10.34
C ARG A 116 7.05 10.61 -11.74
N SER A 117 7.29 9.79 -12.77
CA SER A 117 6.95 10.13 -14.16
C SER A 117 5.45 10.30 -14.36
N THR A 118 4.62 9.50 -13.68
CA THR A 118 3.17 9.63 -13.70
C THR A 118 2.73 10.92 -13.02
N LEU A 119 3.22 11.20 -11.81
CA LEU A 119 2.91 12.43 -11.07
C LEU A 119 3.30 13.71 -11.84
N ALA A 120 4.39 13.66 -12.61
CA ALA A 120 4.81 14.79 -13.45
C ALA A 120 3.82 15.11 -14.59
N ARG A 121 3.01 14.13 -15.03
CA ARG A 121 2.09 14.27 -16.17
C ARG A 121 0.65 14.56 -15.77
N ILE A 122 0.28 14.31 -14.51
CA ILE A 122 -1.09 14.53 -14.03
C ILE A 122 -1.25 15.91 -13.38
N THR A 123 -2.51 16.32 -13.23
CA THR A 123 -2.90 17.54 -12.52
C THR A 123 -3.93 17.20 -11.45
N PRO A 124 -4.04 17.98 -10.36
CA PRO A 124 -5.04 17.75 -9.32
C PRO A 124 -6.47 17.59 -9.87
N PRO A 125 -7.34 16.80 -9.23
CA PRO A 125 -7.16 16.16 -7.91
C PRO A 125 -6.36 14.84 -7.95
N CYS A 126 -5.54 14.61 -6.93
CA CYS A 126 -4.74 13.39 -6.75
C CYS A 126 -4.50 13.17 -5.25
N VAL A 127 -4.55 11.90 -4.81
CA VAL A 127 -4.08 11.52 -3.47
C VAL A 127 -2.75 10.78 -3.64
N PRO A 128 -1.60 11.45 -3.44
CA PRO A 128 -0.32 10.81 -3.62
C PRO A 128 -0.05 9.75 -2.53
N PHE A 129 0.67 8.70 -2.88
CA PHE A 129 1.33 7.85 -1.90
C PHE A 129 2.44 8.64 -1.20
N ILE A 130 2.20 8.97 0.08
CA ILE A 130 3.04 9.91 0.83
C ILE A 130 4.43 9.34 1.19
N GLY A 131 4.58 8.02 1.19
CA GLY A 131 5.84 7.35 1.48
C GLY A 131 7.00 7.83 0.60
N VAL A 132 6.76 8.06 -0.70
CA VAL A 132 7.78 8.55 -1.64
C VAL A 132 8.29 9.93 -1.28
N TYR A 133 7.39 10.80 -0.83
CA TYR A 133 7.73 12.15 -0.39
C TYR A 133 8.51 12.14 0.91
N LEU A 134 8.08 11.31 1.88
CA LEU A 134 8.80 11.14 3.15
C LEU A 134 10.21 10.61 2.92
N THR A 135 10.39 9.55 2.11
CA THR A 135 11.72 9.04 1.75
C THR A 135 12.59 10.11 1.09
N THR A 136 12.01 10.94 0.22
CA THR A 136 12.75 12.03 -0.43
C THR A 136 13.18 13.10 0.58
N LEU A 137 12.31 13.48 1.51
CA LEU A 137 12.62 14.45 2.56
C LEU A 137 13.68 13.93 3.52
N THR A 138 13.61 12.66 3.92
CA THR A 138 14.66 12.00 4.72
C THR A 138 16.00 12.01 3.99
N PHE A 139 16.02 11.65 2.70
CA PHE A 139 17.25 11.69 1.90
C PHE A 139 17.86 13.10 1.81
N ILE A 140 17.03 14.14 1.65
CA ILE A 140 17.51 15.54 1.67
C ILE A 140 18.05 15.91 3.05
N ASN A 141 17.38 15.46 4.12
CA ASN A 141 17.78 15.75 5.49
C ASN A 141 19.15 15.14 5.82
N ASP A 142 19.35 13.88 5.45
CA ASP A 142 20.54 13.11 5.85
C ASP A 142 21.72 13.33 4.87
N GLY A 143 21.43 13.69 3.62
CA GLY A 143 22.44 13.85 2.57
C GLY A 143 23.18 15.19 2.55
N ALA A 144 22.86 16.15 3.43
CA ALA A 144 23.53 17.44 3.49
C ALA A 144 23.51 18.06 4.89
N GLU A 145 24.57 18.78 5.29
CA GLU A 145 24.60 19.51 6.54
C GLU A 145 23.64 20.71 6.55
N ASP A 146 23.13 21.05 7.74
CA ASP A 146 22.26 22.20 7.93
C ASP A 146 22.98 23.55 7.78
N LYS A 147 24.30 23.55 7.99
CA LYS A 147 25.17 24.72 7.85
C LYS A 147 26.36 24.39 6.97
N LEU A 148 26.93 25.42 6.37
CA LEU A 148 28.18 25.38 5.62
C LEU A 148 29.31 25.96 6.48
N ALA A 149 30.51 26.06 5.90
CA ALA A 149 31.65 26.74 6.52
C ALA A 149 31.26 28.15 7.01
N GLY A 150 31.85 28.57 8.14
CA GLY A 150 31.52 29.86 8.75
C GLY A 150 30.12 29.92 9.37
N ASN A 151 29.51 28.77 9.71
CA ASN A 151 28.19 28.69 10.36
C ASN A 151 27.05 29.26 9.50
N MET A 152 27.26 29.37 8.18
CA MET A 152 26.28 29.88 7.21
C MET A 152 25.16 28.87 6.97
N VAL A 153 23.90 29.31 6.85
CA VAL A 153 22.77 28.41 6.57
C VAL A 153 22.90 27.78 5.18
N ASN A 154 22.73 26.47 5.08
CA ASN A 154 22.70 25.76 3.80
C ASN A 154 21.36 25.96 3.08
N PHE A 155 21.20 27.07 2.37
CA PHE A 155 19.97 27.39 1.64
C PHE A 155 19.64 26.39 0.53
N ARG A 156 20.64 25.74 -0.07
CA ARG A 156 20.42 24.71 -1.10
C ARG A 156 19.69 23.50 -0.54
N LYS A 157 20.03 23.06 0.68
CA LYS A 157 19.30 22.00 1.40
C LYS A 157 17.85 22.42 1.66
N ARG A 158 17.64 23.67 2.11
CA ARG A 158 16.29 24.21 2.40
C ARG A 158 15.44 24.32 1.14
N GLN A 159 16.02 24.77 0.03
CA GLN A 159 15.34 24.88 -1.25
C GLN A 159 14.82 23.53 -1.74
N LYS A 160 15.67 22.48 -1.75
CA LYS A 160 15.24 21.12 -2.13
C LYS A 160 14.09 20.60 -1.28
N ALA A 161 14.13 20.83 0.04
CA ALA A 161 13.03 20.44 0.92
C ALA A 161 11.76 21.25 0.65
N ALA A 162 11.88 22.54 0.34
CA ALA A 162 10.77 23.41 0.01
C ALA A 162 10.07 22.98 -1.29
N GLU A 163 10.82 22.60 -2.33
CA GLU A 163 10.28 22.06 -3.60
C GLU A 163 9.40 20.83 -3.35
N VAL A 164 9.87 19.90 -2.53
CA VAL A 164 9.09 18.71 -2.14
C VAL A 164 7.80 19.08 -1.41
N ILE A 165 7.86 20.04 -0.49
CA ILE A 165 6.67 20.51 0.26
C ILE A 165 5.69 21.24 -0.66
N GLN A 166 6.18 22.01 -1.63
CA GLN A 166 5.35 22.68 -2.62
C GLN A 166 4.58 21.66 -3.48
N ASP A 167 5.22 20.57 -3.88
CA ASP A 167 4.54 19.48 -4.58
C ASP A 167 3.45 18.82 -3.71
N ILE A 168 3.70 18.58 -2.43
CA ILE A 168 2.66 18.05 -1.51
C ILE A 168 1.47 19.03 -1.46
N LYS A 169 1.74 20.34 -1.32
CA LYS A 169 0.70 21.37 -1.29
C LYS A 169 -0.06 21.47 -2.61
N ARG A 170 0.59 21.25 -3.75
CA ARG A 170 -0.05 21.24 -5.07
C ARG A 170 -1.19 20.22 -5.12
N TRP A 171 -1.01 19.03 -4.55
CA TRP A 171 -2.06 18.00 -4.54
C TRP A 171 -3.26 18.35 -3.65
N GLN A 172 -3.05 19.21 -2.65
CA GLN A 172 -4.10 19.69 -1.74
C GLN A 172 -4.91 20.86 -2.32
N SER A 173 -4.52 21.41 -3.48
CA SER A 173 -5.12 22.63 -4.04
C SER A 173 -6.51 22.45 -4.65
N LYS A 174 -6.89 21.21 -5.00
CA LYS A 174 -8.16 20.92 -5.67
C LYS A 174 -8.82 19.67 -5.07
N PRO A 175 -10.06 19.78 -4.55
CA PRO A 175 -10.79 18.62 -4.06
C PRO A 175 -11.29 17.74 -5.22
N TYR A 176 -11.63 16.50 -4.90
CA TYR A 176 -12.41 15.67 -5.82
C TYR A 176 -13.86 16.17 -5.91
N ASN A 177 -14.44 16.09 -7.10
CA ASN A 177 -15.86 16.36 -7.32
C ASN A 177 -16.69 15.08 -7.15
N TYR A 178 -16.67 14.51 -5.94
CA TYR A 178 -17.49 13.36 -5.57
C TYR A 178 -18.37 13.72 -4.38
N GLN A 179 -19.57 13.14 -4.36
CA GLN A 179 -20.47 13.25 -3.23
C GLN A 179 -20.21 12.10 -2.26
N THR A 180 -20.05 12.45 -0.98
CA THR A 180 -19.94 11.46 0.09
C THR A 180 -21.27 10.72 0.24
N VAL A 181 -21.20 9.39 0.21
CA VAL A 181 -22.32 8.53 0.58
C VAL A 181 -22.13 8.15 2.05
N ALA A 182 -22.91 8.78 2.95
CA ALA A 182 -22.70 8.68 4.39
C ALA A 182 -22.68 7.23 4.91
N SER A 183 -23.63 6.40 4.47
CA SER A 183 -23.71 5.00 4.88
C SER A 183 -22.47 4.17 4.47
N VAL A 184 -21.90 4.45 3.30
CA VAL A 184 -20.68 3.78 2.84
C VAL A 184 -19.47 4.26 3.64
N LEU A 185 -19.39 5.56 3.94
CA LEU A 185 -18.31 6.10 4.77
C LEU A 185 -18.33 5.48 6.17
N THR A 186 -19.48 5.48 6.84
CA THR A 186 -19.65 4.89 8.18
C THR A 186 -19.25 3.40 8.17
N TYR A 187 -19.73 2.63 7.18
CA TYR A 187 -19.35 1.24 7.04
C TYR A 187 -17.83 1.03 6.92
N LEU A 188 -17.15 1.87 6.14
CA LEU A 188 -15.70 1.79 5.97
C LEU A 188 -14.96 2.18 7.25
N GLU A 189 -15.41 3.22 7.95
CA GLU A 189 -14.85 3.65 9.24
C GLU A 189 -14.97 2.53 10.29
N GLU A 190 -16.13 1.87 10.38
CA GLU A 190 -16.35 0.71 11.26
C GLU A 190 -15.48 -0.50 10.88
N CYS A 191 -15.24 -0.71 9.59
CA CYS A 191 -14.32 -1.76 9.14
C CYS A 191 -12.88 -1.45 9.57
N PHE A 192 -12.44 -0.20 9.42
CA PHE A 192 -11.07 0.19 9.75
C PHE A 192 -10.82 0.31 11.26
N SER A 193 -11.84 0.66 12.05
CA SER A 193 -11.73 0.79 13.52
C SER A 193 -11.44 -0.53 14.24
N LYS A 194 -11.58 -1.67 13.57
CA LYS A 194 -11.25 -3.00 14.11
C LYS A 194 -9.75 -3.22 14.28
N TYR A 195 -8.91 -2.43 13.61
CA TYR A 195 -7.46 -2.60 13.64
C TYR A 195 -6.81 -1.51 14.49
N SER A 196 -6.06 -1.96 15.50
CA SER A 196 -5.33 -1.12 16.42
C SER A 196 -3.99 -0.71 15.83
N ASP A 197 -3.61 0.55 16.00
CA ASP A 197 -2.32 1.04 15.54
C ASP A 197 -1.17 0.43 16.35
N GLY A 198 -0.15 -0.07 15.65
CA GLY A 198 1.02 -0.69 16.27
C GLY A 198 0.83 -2.14 16.73
N PHE A 199 -0.37 -2.70 16.62
CA PHE A 199 -0.56 -4.14 16.79
C PHE A 199 -0.09 -4.89 15.54
N ASP A 200 0.71 -5.93 15.75
CA ASP A 200 1.18 -6.79 14.66
C ASP A 200 0.21 -7.95 14.43
N TYR A 201 -0.51 -7.90 13.31
CA TYR A 201 -1.46 -8.93 12.89
C TYR A 201 -0.80 -10.07 12.08
N ALA A 202 0.52 -10.02 11.84
CA ALA A 202 1.20 -10.96 10.95
C ALA A 202 1.01 -12.42 11.36
N ASP A 203 1.24 -12.75 12.63
CA ASP A 203 1.12 -14.13 13.13
C ASP A 203 -0.33 -14.63 13.06
N GLN A 204 -1.29 -13.78 13.44
CA GLN A 204 -2.72 -14.12 13.37
C GLN A 204 -3.13 -14.43 11.92
N PHE A 205 -2.80 -13.54 10.97
CA PHE A 205 -3.13 -13.74 9.57
C PHE A 205 -2.39 -14.94 8.97
N TRP A 206 -1.14 -15.18 9.40
CA TRP A 206 -0.37 -16.34 8.97
C TRP A 206 -1.02 -17.65 9.40
N ASN A 207 -1.44 -17.75 10.66
CA ASN A 207 -2.13 -18.95 11.19
C ASN A 207 -3.46 -19.17 10.46
N LEU A 208 -4.26 -18.11 10.29
CA LEU A 208 -5.52 -18.19 9.56
C LEU A 208 -5.28 -18.64 8.11
N SER A 209 -4.24 -18.13 7.44
CA SER A 209 -3.85 -18.57 6.11
C SER A 209 -3.49 -20.06 6.06
N LEU A 210 -2.77 -20.59 7.05
CA LEU A 210 -2.46 -22.01 7.13
C LEU A 210 -3.70 -22.87 7.33
N GLU A 211 -4.69 -22.40 8.09
CA GLU A 211 -5.99 -23.07 8.20
C GLU A 211 -6.75 -23.06 6.86
N ARG A 212 -6.72 -21.94 6.13
CA ARG A 212 -7.44 -21.78 4.84
C ARG A 212 -6.84 -22.62 3.72
N GLU A 213 -5.52 -22.69 3.66
CA GLU A 213 -4.78 -23.53 2.71
C GLU A 213 -3.56 -24.11 3.43
N PRO A 214 -3.65 -25.33 3.99
CA PRO A 214 -2.51 -25.99 4.62
C PRO A 214 -1.33 -26.15 3.66
N ARG A 215 -0.12 -26.24 4.21
CA ARG A 215 1.05 -26.58 3.39
C ARG A 215 0.84 -27.98 2.82
N GLU A 216 0.91 -28.10 1.50
CA GLU A 216 0.98 -29.40 0.82
C GLU A 216 2.15 -30.18 1.39
N ARG A 217 1.90 -31.41 1.88
CA ARG A 217 3.01 -32.31 2.23
C ARG A 217 3.73 -32.71 0.95
N GLU A 218 5.04 -32.90 0.99
CA GLU A 218 5.81 -33.25 -0.22
C GLU A 218 5.27 -34.51 -0.91
N ASP A 219 4.79 -35.48 -0.12
CA ASP A 219 4.19 -36.72 -0.62
C ASP A 219 2.90 -36.47 -1.39
N GLU A 220 2.05 -35.53 -0.94
CA GLU A 220 0.80 -35.14 -1.61
C GLU A 220 1.10 -34.37 -2.90
N LYS A 221 2.13 -33.52 -2.88
CA LYS A 221 2.61 -32.80 -4.07
C LYS A 221 3.15 -33.77 -5.11
N MET A 222 3.95 -34.77 -4.69
CA MET A 222 4.47 -35.82 -5.56
C MET A 222 3.35 -36.69 -6.13
N ALA A 223 2.39 -37.11 -5.31
CA ALA A 223 1.22 -37.86 -5.77
C ALA A 223 0.41 -37.09 -6.82
N ARG A 224 0.18 -35.78 -6.61
CA ARG A 224 -0.52 -34.93 -7.57
C ARG A 224 0.24 -34.78 -8.89
N LEU A 225 1.55 -34.54 -8.83
CA LEU A 225 2.41 -34.44 -10.01
C LEU A 225 2.45 -35.75 -10.80
N LEU A 226 2.48 -36.90 -10.12
CA LEU A 226 2.42 -38.22 -10.75
C LEU A 226 1.07 -38.47 -11.44
N GLN A 227 -0.02 -38.01 -10.84
CA GLN A 227 -1.37 -38.12 -11.40
C GLN A 227 -1.57 -37.18 -12.61
N GLU A 228 -1.05 -35.94 -12.54
CA GLU A 228 -1.12 -34.97 -13.65
C GLU A 228 -0.20 -35.34 -14.83
N SER A 229 0.89 -36.07 -14.57
CA SER A 229 1.80 -36.57 -15.60
C SER A 229 1.38 -37.93 -16.20
N GLY A 230 0.28 -38.52 -15.73
CA GLY A 230 -0.26 -39.78 -16.24
C GLY A 230 0.58 -41.01 -15.86
N PHE A 231 1.40 -40.92 -14.81
CA PHE A 231 2.16 -42.06 -14.26
C PHE A 231 1.34 -42.89 -13.26
N LEU A 232 0.16 -42.42 -12.87
CA LEU A 232 -0.84 -43.08 -12.03
C LEU A 232 -2.20 -43.07 -12.72
#